data_AF-A0A1Z9CI15-F1
#
_entry.id   AF-A0A1Z9CI15-F1
#
_cell.length_a   1.000
_cell.length_b   1.000
_cell.length_c   1.000
_cell.angle_alpha   90.00
_cell.angle_beta   90.00
_cell.angle_gamma   90.00
#
_symmetry.space_group_name_H-M   'P 1'
#
loop_
_entity.id
_entity.type
_entity.pdbx_description
1 polymer ?
#
loop_
_entity_poly.entity_id
_entity_poly.type
_entity_poly.pdbx_seq_one_letter_code
_entity_poly.pdbx_strand_id
1 'polypeptide(L)'
;MKRVEKFLVKLKELFLAENAENQKMLDTYIRFAEGKASDEELAKANDQLAENFKNLGLGVLVILPFSPITIPYIFKKAQEYKIDIVPKWYKDITNENKEIK
;
A
#
# COMPACT_ATOMS: atom_id res chain seq x y z
N MET A 1 14.06 -13.72 12.89
CA MET A 1 13.10 -13.03 12.02
C MET A 1 13.10 -13.67 10.64
N LYS A 2 11.95 -14.18 10.18
CA LYS A 2 11.77 -14.83 8.87
C LYS A 2 11.95 -13.80 7.74
N ARG A 3 12.26 -14.26 6.53
CA ARG A 3 12.46 -13.37 5.36
C ARG A 3 11.23 -12.51 5.06
N VAL A 4 10.03 -13.08 5.25
CA VAL A 4 8.74 -12.40 5.10
C VAL A 4 8.53 -11.33 6.19
N GLU A 5 8.88 -11.62 7.45
CA GLU A 5 8.79 -10.61 8.52
C GLU A 5 9.70 -9.41 8.26
N LYS A 6 10.94 -9.66 7.80
CA LYS A 6 11.87 -8.57 7.42
C LYS A 6 11.31 -7.71 6.29
N PHE A 7 10.65 -8.32 5.31
CA PHE A 7 9.98 -7.62 4.22
C PHE A 7 8.83 -6.75 4.74
N LEU A 8 7.97 -7.31 5.59
CA LEU A 8 6.82 -6.60 6.16
C LEU A 8 7.25 -5.42 7.04
N VAL A 9 8.35 -5.54 7.78
CA VAL A 9 8.92 -4.43 8.57
C VAL A 9 9.40 -3.29 7.67
N LYS A 10 10.14 -3.60 6.61
CA LYS A 10 10.58 -2.57 5.63
C LYS A 10 9.40 -1.89 4.94
N LEU A 11 8.37 -2.67 4.62
CA LEU A 11 7.17 -2.15 3.99
C LEU A 11 6.37 -1.24 4.93
N LYS A 12 6.31 -1.60 6.22
CA LYS A 12 5.75 -0.74 7.27
C LYS A 12 6.47 0.60 7.31
N GLU A 13 7.80 0.61 7.36
CA GLU A 13 8.60 1.84 7.40
C GLU A 13 8.29 2.73 6.19
N LEU A 14 8.16 2.13 5.01
CA LEU A 14 7.82 2.83 3.78
C LEU A 14 6.41 3.44 3.80
N PHE A 15 5.39 2.70 4.26
CA PHE A 15 4.03 3.23 4.35
C PHE A 15 3.88 4.27 5.48
N LEU A 16 4.64 4.14 6.56
CA LEU A 16 4.69 5.13 7.63
C LEU A 16 5.50 6.38 7.29
N ALA A 17 6.33 6.33 6.24
CA ALA A 17 7.03 7.50 5.74
C ALA A 17 5.99 8.50 5.21
N GLU A 18 5.85 9.61 5.91
CA GLU A 18 4.87 10.66 5.63
C GLU A 18 5.37 11.56 4.48
N ASN A 19 5.44 11.00 3.27
CA ASN A 19 5.67 11.77 2.05
C ASN A 19 4.39 11.84 1.21
N ALA A 20 4.27 12.92 0.42
CA ALA A 20 3.07 13.24 -0.33
C ALA A 20 2.79 12.18 -1.41
N GLU A 21 3.83 11.59 -1.98
CA GLU A 21 3.76 10.58 -3.03
C GLU A 21 3.14 9.26 -2.52
N ASN A 22 3.57 8.80 -1.35
CA ASN A 22 3.06 7.58 -0.70
C ASN A 22 1.63 7.75 -0.20
N GLN A 23 1.29 8.94 0.31
CA GLN A 23 -0.08 9.28 0.67
C GLN A 23 -0.99 9.25 -0.55
N LYS A 24 -0.59 9.93 -1.63
CA LYS A 24 -1.34 9.97 -2.89
C LYS A 24 -1.50 8.58 -3.52
N MET A 25 -0.45 7.76 -3.48
CA MET A 25 -0.49 6.37 -3.93
C MET A 25 -1.54 5.56 -3.16
N LEU A 26 -1.54 5.61 -1.82
CA LEU A 26 -2.50 4.86 -1.01
C LEU A 26 -3.93 5.40 -1.12
N ASP A 27 -4.12 6.71 -1.21
CA ASP A 27 -5.43 7.33 -1.51
C ASP A 27 -5.98 6.86 -2.86
N THR A 28 -5.12 6.77 -3.89
CA THR A 28 -5.51 6.30 -5.22
C THR A 28 -6.00 4.85 -5.18
N TYR A 29 -5.37 3.97 -4.39
CA TYR A 29 -5.83 2.60 -4.22
C TYR A 29 -7.19 2.51 -3.52
N ILE A 30 -7.49 3.42 -2.58
CA ILE A 30 -8.79 3.50 -1.93
C ILE A 30 -9.85 3.96 -2.93
N ARG A 31 -9.61 5.08 -3.62
CA ARG A 31 -10.49 5.58 -4.68
C ARG A 31 -10.72 4.52 -5.75
N PHE A 32 -9.70 3.76 -6.15
CA PHE A 32 -9.84 2.67 -7.11
C PHE A 32 -10.78 1.58 -6.59
N ALA A 33 -10.61 1.15 -5.33
CA ALA A 33 -11.49 0.15 -4.71
C ALA A 33 -12.96 0.62 -4.63
N GLU A 34 -13.19 1.93 -4.62
CA GLU A 34 -14.50 2.58 -4.67
C GLU A 34 -15.01 2.86 -6.10
N GLY A 35 -14.23 2.53 -7.15
CA GLY A 35 -14.57 2.84 -8.54
C GLY A 35 -14.43 4.31 -8.92
N LYS A 36 -13.67 5.10 -8.15
CA LYS A 36 -13.51 6.56 -8.28
C LYS A 36 -12.15 7.00 -8.82
N ALA A 37 -11.21 6.08 -9.05
CA ALA A 37 -9.91 6.39 -9.64
C ALA A 37 -9.89 6.10 -11.14
N SER A 38 -9.20 6.93 -11.92
CA SER A 38 -8.95 6.67 -13.34
C SER A 38 -7.81 5.67 -13.55
N ASP A 39 -7.75 5.06 -14.72
CA ASP A 39 -6.65 4.17 -15.11
C ASP A 39 -5.28 4.89 -15.07
N GLU A 40 -5.25 6.18 -15.40
CA GLU A 40 -4.03 6.99 -15.37
C GLU A 40 -3.56 7.25 -13.93
N GLU A 41 -4.49 7.53 -13.01
CA GLU A 41 -4.19 7.67 -11.59
C GLU A 41 -3.65 6.36 -11.02
N LEU A 42 -4.31 5.24 -11.35
CA LEU A 42 -3.87 3.92 -10.92
C LEU A 42 -2.48 3.57 -11.46
N ALA A 43 -2.19 3.89 -12.71
CA ALA A 43 -0.87 3.69 -13.31
C ALA A 43 0.21 4.46 -12.54
N LYS A 44 -0.03 5.73 -12.22
CA LYS A 44 0.90 6.55 -11.41
C LYS A 44 1.10 6.01 -10.00
N ALA A 45 0.05 5.52 -9.36
CA ALA A 45 0.16 4.88 -8.04
C ALA A 45 0.99 3.59 -8.10
N ASN A 46 0.80 2.79 -9.15
CA ASN A 46 1.59 1.59 -9.38
C ASN A 46 3.07 1.90 -9.63
N ASP A 47 3.39 2.96 -10.37
CA ASP A 47 4.76 3.42 -10.58
C ASP A 47 5.42 3.85 -9.26
N GLN A 48 4.70 4.58 -8.41
CA GLN A 48 5.20 4.96 -7.08
C GLN A 48 5.46 3.72 -6.20
N LEU A 49 4.55 2.75 -6.19
CA LEU A 49 4.73 1.50 -5.44
C LEU A 49 5.93 0.69 -5.96
N ALA A 50 6.12 0.67 -7.28
CA ALA A 50 7.26 0.05 -7.94
C ALA A 50 8.59 0.71 -7.52
N GLU A 51 8.66 2.04 -7.52
CA GLU A 51 9.84 2.78 -7.06
C GLU A 51 10.15 2.51 -5.59
N ASN A 52 9.12 2.56 -4.74
CA ASN A 52 9.21 2.19 -3.33
C ASN A 52 9.84 0.80 -3.12
N PHE A 53 9.46 -0.19 -3.93
CA PHE A 53 10.03 -1.53 -3.84
C PHE A 53 11.46 -1.61 -4.37
N LYS A 54 11.80 -0.89 -5.45
CA LYS A 54 13.18 -0.77 -5.92
C LYS A 54 14.08 -0.22 -4.81
N ASN A 55 13.66 0.85 -4.14
CA ASN A 55 14.39 1.49 -3.05
C ASN A 55 14.61 0.57 -1.84
N LEU A 56 13.68 -0.36 -1.58
CA LEU A 56 13.81 -1.36 -0.52
C LEU A 56 14.69 -2.58 -0.89
N GLY A 57 15.20 -2.64 -2.12
CA GLY A 57 15.99 -3.77 -2.65
C GLY A 57 15.14 -4.95 -3.11
N LEU A 58 13.88 -4.69 -3.50
CA LEU A 58 12.86 -5.70 -3.84
C LEU A 58 12.54 -5.72 -5.34
N GLY A 59 13.52 -5.41 -6.19
CA GLY A 59 13.36 -5.18 -7.64
C GLY A 59 12.66 -6.29 -8.43
N VAL A 60 12.65 -7.54 -7.94
CA VAL A 60 11.93 -8.67 -8.56
C VAL A 60 10.40 -8.55 -8.45
N LEU A 61 9.88 -7.90 -7.40
CA LEU A 61 8.44 -7.73 -7.21
C LEU A 61 7.83 -6.69 -8.17
N VAL A 62 8.67 -5.86 -8.79
CA VAL A 62 8.29 -4.73 -9.66
C VAL A 62 7.88 -5.16 -11.07
N ILE A 63 8.20 -6.39 -11.45
CA ILE A 63 7.86 -6.97 -12.77
C ILE A 63 6.40 -7.45 -12.81
N LEU A 64 5.72 -7.54 -11.66
CA LEU A 64 4.31 -7.91 -11.59
C LEU A 64 3.42 -6.68 -11.84
N PRO A 65 2.40 -6.76 -12.73
CA PRO A 65 1.41 -5.69 -12.85
C PRO A 65 0.61 -5.67 -11.55
N PHE A 66 0.89 -4.72 -10.66
CA PHE A 66 0.23 -4.66 -9.37
C PHE A 66 -1.27 -4.50 -9.57
N SER A 67 -1.98 -5.61 -9.37
CA SER A 67 -3.43 -5.64 -9.35
C SER A 67 -3.92 -4.79 -8.17
N PRO A 68 -5.08 -4.15 -8.27
CA PRO A 68 -5.75 -3.51 -7.13
C PRO A 68 -5.97 -4.42 -5.90
N ILE A 69 -5.77 -5.74 -6.04
CA ILE A 69 -5.81 -6.74 -4.97
C ILE A 69 -4.49 -6.81 -4.16
N THR A 70 -3.39 -6.26 -4.68
CA THR A 70 -2.04 -6.40 -4.08
C THR A 70 -1.96 -5.80 -2.68
N ILE A 71 -2.43 -4.55 -2.51
CA ILE A 71 -2.43 -3.86 -1.21
C ILE A 71 -3.28 -4.63 -0.18
N PRO A 72 -4.54 -5.03 -0.47
CA PRO A 72 -5.32 -5.90 0.41
C PRO A 72 -4.62 -7.19 0.83
N TYR A 73 -3.93 -7.86 -0.11
CA TYR A 73 -3.19 -9.09 0.19
C TYR A 73 -2.02 -8.85 1.15
N ILE A 74 -1.23 -7.80 0.91
CA ILE A 74 -0.12 -7.40 1.78
C ILE A 74 -0.63 -7.09 3.19
N PHE A 75 -1.76 -6.40 3.31
CA PHE A 75 -2.36 -6.05 4.59
C PHE A 75 -2.80 -7.28 5.37
N LYS A 76 -3.48 -8.23 4.70
CA LYS A 76 -3.85 -9.51 5.30
C LYS A 76 -2.62 -10.28 5.78
N LYS A 77 -1.54 -10.33 4.98
CA LYS A 77 -0.30 -10.99 5.40
C LYS A 77 0.37 -10.30 6.59
N ALA A 78 0.39 -8.97 6.63
CA ALA A 78 0.96 -8.25 7.76
C ALA A 78 0.23 -8.55 9.09
N GLN A 79 -1.10 -8.70 9.04
CA GLN A 79 -1.92 -9.10 10.19
C GLN A 79 -1.58 -10.51 10.70
N GLU A 80 -1.35 -11.48 9.80
CA GLU A 80 -0.91 -12.84 10.17
C GLU A 80 0.39 -12.82 10.99
N TYR A 81 1.30 -11.89 10.68
CA TYR A 81 2.56 -11.70 11.40
C TYR A 81 2.49 -10.70 12.56
N LYS A 82 1.30 -10.15 12.87
CA LYS A 82 1.07 -9.11 13.89
C LYS A 82 1.91 -7.83 13.66
N ILE A 83 2.15 -7.48 12.40
CA ILE A 83 2.88 -6.28 12.01
C ILE A 83 1.86 -5.25 11.52
N ASP A 84 1.71 -4.15 12.26
CA ASP A 84 0.85 -3.04 11.85
C ASP A 84 1.57 -2.18 10.81
N ILE A 85 1.26 -2.43 9.53
CA ILE A 85 1.81 -1.69 8.38
C ILE A 85 0.88 -0.56 7.92
N VAL A 86 -0.31 -0.45 8.51
CA VAL A 86 -1.35 0.47 8.05
C VAL A 86 -1.13 1.82 8.72
N PRO A 87 -0.88 2.90 7.96
CA PRO A 87 -0.69 4.24 8.53
C PRO A 87 -1.94 4.74 9.26
N LYS A 88 -1.77 5.61 10.28
CA LYS A 88 -2.90 6.17 11.03
C LYS A 88 -3.91 6.87 10.11
N TRP A 89 -3.41 7.76 9.24
CA TRP A 89 -4.23 8.46 8.26
C TRP A 89 -5.01 7.52 7.32
N TYR A 90 -4.47 6.33 7.02
CA TYR A 90 -5.19 5.33 6.25
C TYR A 90 -6.36 4.74 7.05
N LYS A 91 -6.15 4.46 8.34
CA LYS A 91 -7.20 3.96 9.23
C LYS A 91 -8.32 4.97 9.36
N ASP A 92 -7.98 6.25 9.46
CA ASP A 92 -8.94 7.34 9.59
C ASP A 92 -9.84 7.43 8.34
N ILE A 93 -9.27 7.36 7.13
CA ILE A 93 -10.04 7.31 5.86
C ILE A 93 -10.99 6.09 5.81
N THR A 94 -10.52 4.91 6.25
CA THR A 94 -11.38 3.70 6.26
C THR A 94 -12.48 3.73 7.32
N ASN A 95 -12.27 4.47 8.42
CA ASN A 95 -13.25 4.61 9.49
C ASN A 95 -14.32 5.65 9.12
N GLU A 96 -13.94 6.78 8.51
CA GLU A 96 -14.88 7.77 7.97
C GLU A 96 -15.82 7.13 6.94
N ASN A 97 -15.30 6.28 6.05
CA ASN A 97 -16.10 5.52 5.08
C ASN A 97 -17.07 4.50 5.70
N LYS A 98 -16.86 4.08 6.96
CA LYS A 98 -17.78 3.18 7.68
C LYS A 98 -18.90 3.92 8.39
N GLU A 99 -18.67 5.17 8.81
CA GLU A 99 -19.69 5.98 9.49
C GLU A 99 -20.71 6.60 8.52
N ILE A 100 -20.42 6.58 7.21
CA ILE A 100 -21.32 7.08 6.15
C ILE A 100 -22.24 5.96 5.59
N LYS A 101 -22.30 4.77 6.22
CA LYS A 101 -23.19 3.66 5.83
C LYS A 101 -24.28 3.36 6.85
#